data_AF-A0A176VI84-F1
#
_entry.id   AF-A0A176VI84-F1
#
_cell.length_a   1.000
_cell.length_b   1.000
_cell.length_c   1.000
_cell.angle_alpha   90.00
_cell.angle_beta   90.00
_cell.angle_gamma   90.00
#
_symmetry.space_group_name_H-M   'P 1'
#
loop_
_entity.id
_entity.type
_entity.pdbx_description
1 polymer ?
#
loop_
_entity_poly.entity_id
_entity_poly.type
_entity_poly.pdbx_seq_one_letter_code
_entity_poly.pdbx_strand_id
1 'polypeptide(L)'
;MNIVPDSDRGRSSVKLKLATIVVQCLSSADCAECRAQAIDGSSPFEQAPRSGGQPETRPRSLPSLAVMVLRLYGDLLSQPTRAIAIFLEVNLIDYELHFLSLTKREHKSPEFLAINPRGQIPALVDDGFNLAESATILRYLASTRSVSDHWYPADARKRARVDALLDWYHTNLRNTAKYVFSRALQVLVFKLPEPTYEEVKKHEKDMTDALNYLETTLLTREGPFLLGESEPSIADVLIGCEVTQLKLLPKRDCEAILDSRPRIRNWLQELEIALGPHFARFHVRVDSTAKFLESKRSKL
;
A
#
# COMPACT_ATOMS: atom_id res chain seq x y z
N MET A 1 11.40 11.68 49.42
CA MET A 1 10.78 10.34 49.37
C MET A 1 10.53 9.99 47.92
N ASN A 2 10.96 8.83 47.46
CA ASN A 2 10.76 8.37 46.08
C ASN A 2 9.38 7.72 45.95
N ILE A 3 8.60 8.09 44.94
CA ILE A 3 7.56 7.24 44.35
C ILE A 3 7.61 7.44 42.83
N VAL A 4 7.81 6.34 42.10
CA VAL A 4 7.83 6.29 40.63
C VAL A 4 6.39 6.05 40.12
N PRO A 5 5.91 6.73 39.07
CA PRO A 5 4.69 6.35 38.38
C PRO A 5 4.94 5.17 37.43
N ASP A 6 4.17 4.10 37.63
CA ASP A 6 4.13 2.89 36.80
C ASP A 6 3.74 3.21 35.34
N SER A 7 4.33 2.48 34.39
CA SER A 7 4.30 2.78 32.96
C SER A 7 3.86 1.59 32.11
N ASP A 8 2.66 1.04 32.34
CA ASP A 8 2.05 0.14 31.35
C ASP A 8 0.52 0.13 31.32
N ARG A 9 -0.02 0.56 30.16
CA ARG A 9 -1.30 0.16 29.53
C ARG A 9 -1.62 1.09 28.35
N GLY A 10 -1.50 0.58 27.12
CA GLY A 10 -1.84 1.40 25.94
C GLY A 10 -1.65 0.82 24.53
N ARG A 11 -1.18 -0.42 24.34
CA ARG A 11 -1.17 -1.06 23.02
C ARG A 11 -2.44 -1.89 22.80
N SER A 12 -3.49 -1.24 22.30
CA SER A 12 -4.66 -1.95 21.77
C SER A 12 -4.32 -2.52 20.39
N SER A 13 -4.16 -3.84 20.31
CA SER A 13 -4.01 -4.56 19.04
C SER A 13 -5.38 -4.75 18.40
N VAL A 14 -5.58 -4.17 17.21
CA VAL A 14 -6.81 -4.38 16.43
C VAL A 14 -6.75 -5.76 15.77
N LYS A 15 -7.09 -6.80 16.54
CA LYS A 15 -7.43 -8.13 16.01
C LYS A 15 -8.96 -8.26 15.97
N LEU A 16 -9.57 -7.85 14.87
CA LEU A 16 -10.99 -8.12 14.63
C LEU A 16 -11.14 -9.53 14.06
N LYS A 17 -11.95 -10.37 14.71
CA LYS A 17 -12.16 -11.77 14.33
C LYS A 17 -13.06 -11.84 13.09
N LEU A 18 -12.56 -12.45 12.01
CA LEU A 18 -13.41 -13.02 10.97
C LEU A 18 -13.93 -14.37 11.47
N ALA A 19 -15.23 -14.46 11.71
CA ALA A 19 -15.92 -15.70 12.03
C ALA A 19 -17.07 -15.92 11.03
N THR A 20 -16.98 -17.03 10.30
CA THR A 20 -18.12 -17.79 9.78
C THR A 20 -19.08 -17.10 8.80
N ILE A 21 -18.75 -17.13 7.49
CA ILE A 21 -19.74 -17.45 6.43
C ILE A 21 -19.06 -18.32 5.35
N VAL A 22 -19.13 -19.64 5.51
CA VAL A 22 -19.09 -20.64 4.41
C VAL A 22 -20.04 -21.78 4.83
N VAL A 23 -20.60 -22.48 3.84
CA VAL A 23 -21.48 -23.67 3.93
C VAL A 23 -22.98 -23.37 4.04
N GLN A 24 -23.63 -23.33 2.86
CA GLN A 24 -24.95 -23.90 2.49
C GLN A 24 -25.20 -23.47 1.02
N CYS A 25 -25.62 -24.30 0.05
CA CYS A 25 -25.77 -25.76 -0.04
C CYS A 25 -25.36 -26.21 -1.44
N LEU A 26 -24.55 -27.28 -1.56
CA LEU A 26 -24.54 -28.10 -2.77
C LEU A 26 -25.49 -29.27 -2.53
N SER A 27 -26.68 -29.21 -3.13
CA SER A 27 -27.68 -30.28 -3.05
C SER A 27 -28.42 -30.47 -4.38
N SER A 28 -27.72 -31.08 -5.33
CA SER A 28 -28.32 -31.82 -6.43
C SER A 28 -27.34 -32.91 -6.86
N ALA A 29 -27.72 -34.16 -6.64
CA ALA A 29 -27.03 -35.29 -7.24
C ALA A 29 -27.26 -35.31 -8.77
N ASP A 30 -26.58 -36.24 -9.43
CA ASP A 30 -26.73 -36.66 -10.82
C ASP A 30 -25.83 -35.96 -11.86
N CYS A 31 -24.61 -36.48 -11.99
CA CYS A 31 -24.26 -37.15 -13.25
C CYS A 31 -23.19 -38.22 -13.00
N ALA A 32 -23.32 -39.37 -13.65
CA ALA A 32 -22.52 -40.56 -13.37
C ALA A 32 -21.33 -40.69 -14.32
N GLU A 33 -20.13 -40.90 -13.80
CA GLU A 33 -19.07 -41.72 -14.43
C GLU A 33 -17.92 -42.03 -13.45
N CYS A 34 -17.24 -43.17 -13.66
CA CYS A 34 -16.17 -43.79 -12.85
C CYS A 34 -16.58 -44.90 -11.85
N ARG A 35 -17.05 -46.04 -12.39
CA ARG A 35 -16.94 -47.37 -11.74
C ARG A 35 -15.81 -48.19 -12.40
N ALA A 36 -14.70 -48.38 -11.70
CA ALA A 36 -13.69 -49.45 -11.84
C ALA A 36 -12.49 -49.11 -10.95
N GLN A 37 -11.79 -49.99 -10.24
CA GLN A 37 -11.93 -51.44 -9.94
C GLN A 37 -11.18 -51.67 -8.60
N ALA A 38 -11.58 -52.66 -7.80
CA ALA A 38 -10.87 -53.03 -6.56
C ALA A 38 -10.91 -54.56 -6.34
N ILE A 39 -9.82 -55.24 -6.71
CA ILE A 39 -9.49 -56.67 -6.52
C ILE A 39 -7.95 -56.76 -6.66
N ASP A 40 -7.13 -57.50 -5.90
CA ASP A 40 -7.16 -58.05 -4.52
C ASP A 40 -5.71 -58.56 -4.22
N GLY A 41 -5.39 -59.00 -2.99
CA GLY A 41 -4.26 -59.93 -2.78
C GLY A 41 -3.32 -59.68 -1.59
N SER A 42 -3.69 -60.26 -0.45
CA SER A 42 -2.84 -60.89 0.59
C SER A 42 -1.30 -60.82 0.54
N SER A 43 -0.68 -60.59 1.71
CA SER A 43 0.70 -60.97 2.03
C SER A 43 0.77 -61.62 3.44
N PRO A 44 1.50 -62.75 3.64
CA PRO A 44 1.48 -63.50 4.89
C PRO A 44 2.56 -63.12 5.91
N PHE A 45 2.37 -63.61 7.14
CA PHE A 45 3.23 -63.56 8.31
C PHE A 45 4.74 -63.80 8.07
N GLU A 46 5.58 -63.08 8.81
CA GLU A 46 6.75 -63.69 9.47
C GLU A 46 7.11 -62.99 10.80
N GLN A 47 7.75 -63.71 11.72
CA GLN A 47 7.89 -63.32 13.14
C GLN A 47 9.30 -62.79 13.50
N ALA A 48 9.38 -62.00 14.57
CA ALA A 48 10.61 -61.38 15.07
C ALA A 48 11.56 -62.37 15.81
N PRO A 49 12.79 -61.92 16.09
CA PRO A 49 13.26 -62.01 17.48
C PRO A 49 13.77 -60.68 18.06
N ARG A 50 13.86 -60.63 19.40
CA ARG A 50 14.13 -59.42 20.22
C ARG A 50 15.62 -59.19 20.45
N SER A 51 16.07 -57.93 20.48
CA SER A 51 16.97 -57.40 21.54
C SER A 51 17.23 -55.89 21.39
N GLY A 52 17.57 -55.22 22.50
CA GLY A 52 18.30 -53.94 22.49
C GLY A 52 17.49 -52.64 22.62
N GLY A 53 17.51 -52.08 23.84
CA GLY A 53 17.45 -50.63 24.13
C GLY A 53 16.27 -49.79 23.63
N GLN A 54 15.48 -49.20 24.54
CA GLN A 54 14.68 -48.03 24.20
C GLN A 54 15.60 -46.82 23.94
N PRO A 55 15.57 -46.18 22.76
CA PRO A 55 16.07 -44.82 22.63
C PRO A 55 15.01 -43.87 23.21
N GLU A 56 15.38 -43.01 24.16
CA GLU A 56 14.53 -41.90 24.58
C GLU A 56 14.32 -40.94 23.39
N THR A 57 13.21 -41.12 22.67
CA THR A 57 12.78 -40.15 21.66
C THR A 57 12.23 -38.91 22.37
N ARG A 58 13.12 -38.00 22.79
CA ARG A 58 12.70 -36.61 23.03
C ARG A 58 11.98 -36.13 21.77
N PRO A 59 10.73 -35.66 21.85
CA PRO A 59 10.06 -35.12 20.69
C PRO A 59 10.88 -33.94 20.19
N ARG A 60 11.42 -34.03 18.96
CA ARG A 60 11.91 -32.85 18.26
C ARG A 60 10.73 -31.91 18.16
N SER A 61 10.81 -30.78 18.88
CA SER A 61 9.91 -29.66 18.64
C SER A 61 10.00 -29.32 17.17
N LEU A 62 8.95 -29.60 16.41
CA LEU A 62 8.81 -29.06 15.07
C LEU A 62 8.99 -27.54 15.19
N PRO A 63 9.89 -26.92 14.40
CA PRO A 63 9.98 -25.47 14.42
C PRO A 63 8.58 -24.95 14.11
N SER A 64 8.08 -24.05 14.96
CA SER A 64 6.87 -23.30 14.67
C SER A 64 6.99 -22.79 13.24
N LEU A 65 6.03 -23.11 12.36
CA LEU A 65 5.86 -22.33 11.16
C LEU A 65 5.51 -20.93 11.63
N ALA A 66 6.53 -20.07 11.71
CA ALA A 66 6.31 -18.64 11.67
C ALA A 66 5.60 -18.40 10.35
N VAL A 67 4.30 -18.13 10.42
CA VAL A 67 3.58 -17.54 9.29
C VAL A 67 4.22 -16.18 9.13
N MET A 68 5.16 -16.09 8.18
CA MET A 68 5.92 -14.89 7.94
C MET A 68 4.97 -13.89 7.28
N VAL A 69 4.50 -12.94 8.07
CA VAL A 69 3.52 -11.95 7.61
C VAL A 69 4.26 -10.89 6.79
N LEU A 70 3.68 -10.54 5.64
CA LEU A 70 4.10 -9.42 4.81
C LEU A 70 3.99 -8.12 5.60
N ARG A 71 5.06 -7.32 5.67
CA ARG A 71 5.11 -6.13 6.54
C ARG A 71 5.32 -4.86 5.74
N LEU A 72 4.37 -3.93 5.82
CA LEU A 72 4.47 -2.58 5.26
C LEU A 72 4.84 -1.59 6.36
N TYR A 73 5.93 -0.85 6.18
CA TYR A 73 6.40 0.17 7.10
C TYR A 73 6.09 1.57 6.56
N GLY A 74 5.35 2.41 7.32
CA GLY A 74 5.09 3.80 6.91
C GLY A 74 4.00 4.56 7.67
N ASP A 75 3.66 5.75 7.16
CA ASP A 75 2.61 6.65 7.66
C ASP A 75 1.59 6.87 6.54
N LEU A 76 0.29 6.76 6.80
CA LEU A 76 -0.74 7.01 5.78
C LEU A 76 -0.84 8.49 5.35
N LEU A 77 -0.12 9.40 6.02
CA LEU A 77 0.11 10.75 5.50
C LEU A 77 1.00 10.74 4.23
N SER A 78 1.83 9.71 4.04
CA SER A 78 2.70 9.52 2.87
C SER A 78 1.91 8.97 1.68
N GLN A 79 1.98 9.66 0.54
CA GLN A 79 1.34 9.27 -0.73
C GLN A 79 1.74 7.85 -1.18
N PRO A 80 3.03 7.50 -1.31
CA PRO A 80 3.43 6.17 -1.72
C PRO A 80 3.09 5.06 -0.71
N THR A 81 3.00 5.37 0.60
CA THR A 81 2.56 4.37 1.60
C THR A 81 1.08 4.02 1.41
N ARG A 82 0.22 5.02 1.14
CA ARG A 82 -1.19 4.77 0.81
C ARG A 82 -1.34 3.95 -0.46
N ALA A 83 -0.55 4.24 -1.49
CA ALA A 83 -0.63 3.52 -2.77
C ALA A 83 -0.41 2.01 -2.60
N ILE A 84 0.60 1.61 -1.81
CA ILE A 84 0.86 0.20 -1.51
C ILE A 84 -0.24 -0.40 -0.62
N ALA A 85 -0.69 0.32 0.41
CA ALA A 85 -1.74 -0.19 1.31
C ALA A 85 -3.09 -0.38 0.57
N ILE A 86 -3.43 0.52 -0.35
CA ILE A 86 -4.59 0.39 -1.25
C ILE A 86 -4.42 -0.82 -2.17
N PHE A 87 -3.25 -0.95 -2.82
CA PHE A 87 -2.97 -2.08 -3.70
C PHE A 87 -3.10 -3.43 -2.98
N LEU A 88 -2.53 -3.55 -1.78
CA LEU A 88 -2.60 -4.76 -0.97
C LEU A 88 -4.05 -5.15 -0.67
N GLU A 89 -4.87 -4.18 -0.26
CA GLU A 89 -6.23 -4.49 0.20
C GLU A 89 -7.28 -4.63 -0.90
N VAL A 90 -7.15 -3.92 -2.02
CA VAL A 90 -7.99 -4.18 -3.21
C VAL A 90 -7.73 -5.57 -3.77
N ASN A 91 -6.51 -6.11 -3.61
CA ASN A 91 -6.14 -7.46 -4.03
C ASN A 91 -6.22 -8.52 -2.93
N LEU A 92 -6.80 -8.19 -1.77
CA LEU A 92 -6.98 -9.12 -0.63
C LEU A 92 -5.68 -9.79 -0.14
N ILE A 93 -4.55 -9.06 -0.21
CA ILE A 93 -3.24 -9.53 0.24
C ILE A 93 -3.08 -9.21 1.74
N ASP A 94 -2.99 -10.26 2.57
CA ASP A 94 -2.74 -10.13 4.01
C ASP A 94 -1.38 -9.47 4.31
N TYR A 95 -1.38 -8.47 5.19
CA TYR A 95 -0.18 -7.76 5.62
C TYR A 95 -0.35 -7.10 7.00
N GLU A 96 0.77 -6.76 7.65
CA GLU A 96 0.82 -5.90 8.83
C GLU A 96 1.36 -4.51 8.48
N LEU A 97 0.59 -3.46 8.83
CA LEU A 97 1.05 -2.07 8.74
C LEU A 97 1.81 -1.67 10.00
N HIS A 98 3.14 -1.69 9.95
CA HIS A 98 3.99 -1.06 10.95
C HIS A 98 3.99 0.46 10.77
N PHE A 99 3.13 1.12 11.55
CA PHE A 99 3.07 2.58 11.56
C PHE A 99 4.40 3.21 12.03
N LEU A 100 4.89 4.17 11.25
CA LEU A 100 6.07 4.98 11.57
C LEU A 100 5.73 6.46 11.48
N SER A 101 5.67 7.16 12.60
CA SER A 101 5.34 8.59 12.65
C SER A 101 6.37 9.44 11.90
N LEU A 102 5.91 10.11 10.84
CA LEU A 102 6.73 11.09 10.12
C LEU A 102 7.13 12.27 11.01
N THR A 103 6.19 12.78 11.82
CA THR A 103 6.42 13.96 12.69
C THR A 103 7.37 13.69 13.85
N LYS A 104 7.39 12.47 14.39
CA LYS A 104 8.40 12.04 15.39
C LYS A 104 9.72 11.56 14.77
N ARG A 105 9.83 11.53 13.44
CA ARG A 105 10.99 11.04 12.69
C ARG A 105 11.35 9.57 12.98
N GLU A 106 10.36 8.73 13.30
CA GLU A 106 10.56 7.29 13.58
C GLU A 106 11.17 6.54 12.37
N HIS A 107 10.92 7.03 11.14
CA HIS A 107 11.57 6.61 9.90
C HIS A 107 13.09 6.93 9.81
N LYS A 108 13.69 7.49 10.87
CA LYS A 108 15.15 7.71 11.03
C LYS A 108 15.72 6.96 12.25
N SER A 109 14.94 6.11 12.90
CA SER A 109 15.43 5.32 14.04
C SER A 109 16.44 4.25 13.58
N PRO A 110 17.39 3.82 14.42
CA PRO A 110 18.34 2.76 14.07
C PRO A 110 17.66 1.47 13.62
N GLU A 111 16.54 1.11 14.25
CA GLU A 111 15.76 -0.09 13.97
C GLU A 111 15.16 -0.05 12.56
N PHE A 112 14.66 1.11 12.11
CA PHE A 112 14.15 1.25 10.75
C PHE A 112 15.26 1.45 9.72
N LEU A 113 16.39 2.08 10.09
CA LEU A 113 17.55 2.21 9.19
C LEU A 113 18.19 0.85 8.85
N ALA A 114 18.04 -0.16 9.71
CA ALA A 114 18.40 -1.55 9.40
C ALA A 114 17.48 -2.19 8.33
N ILE A 115 16.27 -1.67 8.12
CA ILE A 115 15.32 -2.10 7.07
C ILE A 115 15.56 -1.30 5.78
N ASN A 116 15.58 0.04 5.88
CA ASN A 116 15.89 0.94 4.78
C ASN A 116 16.97 1.95 5.19
N PRO A 117 18.24 1.77 4.78
CA PRO A 117 19.35 2.68 5.10
C PRO A 117 19.15 4.14 4.64
N ARG A 118 18.28 4.41 3.66
CA ARG A 118 17.92 5.78 3.26
C ARG A 118 17.05 6.49 4.31
N GLY A 119 16.44 5.72 5.21
CA GLY A 119 15.44 6.19 6.17
C GLY A 119 14.29 6.88 5.45
N GLN A 120 13.70 6.22 4.46
CA GLN A 120 12.53 6.71 3.72
C GLN A 120 11.40 5.69 3.82
N ILE A 121 10.16 6.17 3.83
CA ILE A 121 8.97 5.32 3.77
C ILE A 121 8.27 5.50 2.43
N PRO A 122 7.58 4.48 1.90
CA PRO A 122 7.39 3.14 2.44
C PRO A 122 8.64 2.25 2.37
N ALA A 123 8.65 1.19 3.18
CA ALA A 123 9.47 0.00 2.99
C ALA A 123 8.62 -1.25 3.19
N LEU A 124 8.96 -2.34 2.52
CA LEU A 124 8.31 -3.65 2.62
C LEU A 124 9.31 -4.65 3.22
N VAL A 125 8.83 -5.58 4.05
CA VAL A 125 9.59 -6.76 4.46
C VAL A 125 8.75 -8.00 4.18
N ASP A 126 9.28 -8.90 3.37
CA ASP A 126 8.62 -10.09 2.85
C ASP A 126 9.54 -11.29 3.10
N ASP A 127 9.20 -12.19 4.03
CA ASP A 127 10.05 -13.34 4.41
C ASP A 127 11.52 -13.01 4.78
N GLY A 128 11.79 -11.77 5.20
CA GLY A 128 13.13 -11.26 5.49
C GLY A 128 13.83 -10.55 4.32
N PHE A 129 13.22 -10.54 3.14
CA PHE A 129 13.60 -9.67 2.03
C PHE A 129 13.09 -8.24 2.30
N ASN A 130 14.03 -7.32 2.57
CA ASN A 130 13.74 -5.90 2.74
C ASN A 130 13.74 -5.22 1.37
N LEU A 131 12.64 -4.52 1.04
CA LEU A 131 12.50 -3.77 -0.21
C LEU A 131 12.09 -2.32 0.05
N ALA A 132 12.70 -1.39 -0.67
CA ALA A 132 12.38 0.03 -0.67
C ALA A 132 12.02 0.51 -2.08
N GLU A 133 11.69 1.81 -2.20
CA GLU A 133 11.18 2.47 -3.41
C GLU A 133 9.77 2.00 -3.83
N SER A 134 8.82 2.92 -3.84
CA SER A 134 7.39 2.59 -3.90
C SER A 134 6.93 1.97 -5.23
N ALA A 135 7.45 2.47 -6.36
CA ALA A 135 7.17 1.86 -7.66
C ALA A 135 7.75 0.44 -7.74
N THR A 136 8.95 0.21 -7.18
CA THR A 136 9.58 -1.12 -7.11
C THR A 136 8.78 -2.07 -6.23
N ILE A 137 8.29 -1.61 -5.07
CA ILE A 137 7.41 -2.41 -4.20
C ILE A 137 6.12 -2.77 -4.92
N LEU A 138 5.47 -1.84 -5.63
CA LEU A 138 4.25 -2.11 -6.41
C LEU A 138 4.50 -3.12 -7.55
N ARG A 139 5.57 -2.96 -8.32
CA ARG A 139 6.01 -3.91 -9.37
C ARG A 139 6.26 -5.31 -8.77
N TYR A 140 6.94 -5.37 -7.64
CA TYR A 140 7.24 -6.61 -6.93
C TYR A 140 5.96 -7.33 -6.49
N LEU A 141 5.07 -6.63 -5.77
CA LEU A 141 3.80 -7.20 -5.31
C LEU A 141 2.91 -7.65 -6.48
N ALA A 142 2.81 -6.86 -7.55
CA ALA A 142 2.05 -7.23 -8.74
C ALA A 142 2.66 -8.39 -9.53
N SER A 143 3.97 -8.67 -9.37
CA SER A 143 4.66 -9.78 -10.04
C SER A 143 4.75 -11.06 -9.20
N THR A 144 4.62 -10.98 -7.87
CA THR A 144 4.79 -12.12 -6.95
C THR A 144 3.50 -12.60 -6.30
N ARG A 145 2.43 -11.80 -6.33
CA ARG A 145 1.13 -12.14 -5.74
C ARG A 145 0.11 -12.43 -6.84
N SER A 146 -0.87 -13.28 -6.53
CA SER A 146 -1.94 -13.66 -7.47
C SER A 146 -2.95 -12.51 -7.65
N VAL A 147 -2.60 -11.55 -8.50
CA VAL A 147 -3.42 -10.37 -8.82
C VAL A 147 -3.80 -10.35 -10.31
N SER A 148 -4.74 -9.49 -10.69
CA SER A 148 -5.13 -9.33 -12.10
C SER A 148 -4.03 -8.69 -12.97
N ASP A 149 -3.92 -9.10 -14.23
CA ASP A 149 -2.85 -8.67 -15.16
C ASP A 149 -2.88 -7.15 -15.43
N HIS A 150 -4.05 -6.49 -15.36
CA HIS A 150 -4.18 -5.05 -15.59
C HIS A 150 -3.30 -4.19 -14.66
N TRP A 151 -2.94 -4.71 -13.47
CA TRP A 151 -2.06 -4.02 -12.54
C TRP A 151 -0.66 -3.79 -13.11
N TYR A 152 -0.07 -4.83 -13.71
CA TYR A 152 1.28 -4.82 -14.26
C TYR A 152 1.44 -5.86 -15.40
N PRO A 153 0.93 -5.53 -16.61
CA PRO A 153 0.67 -6.52 -17.66
C PRO A 153 1.86 -7.39 -18.05
N ALA A 154 1.60 -8.63 -18.44
CA ALA A 154 2.60 -9.54 -18.99
C ALA A 154 3.12 -9.10 -20.37
N ASP A 155 2.30 -8.43 -21.19
CA ASP A 155 2.73 -7.89 -22.48
C ASP A 155 3.83 -6.83 -22.32
N ALA A 156 4.94 -7.02 -23.02
CA ALA A 156 6.12 -6.17 -22.89
C ALA A 156 5.88 -4.70 -23.25
N ARG A 157 4.95 -4.40 -24.19
CA ARG A 157 4.66 -3.02 -24.61
C ARG A 157 3.75 -2.31 -23.62
N LYS A 158 2.71 -2.99 -23.12
CA LYS A 158 1.85 -2.49 -22.04
C LYS A 158 2.65 -2.30 -20.75
N ARG A 159 3.49 -3.26 -20.38
CA ARG A 159 4.41 -3.16 -19.24
C ARG A 159 5.32 -1.94 -19.33
N ALA A 160 6.00 -1.76 -20.46
CA ALA A 160 6.88 -0.61 -20.70
C ALA A 160 6.15 0.75 -20.60
N ARG A 161 4.86 0.81 -20.93
CA ARG A 161 4.02 2.00 -20.71
C ARG A 161 3.77 2.27 -19.22
N VAL A 162 3.42 1.23 -18.44
CA VAL A 162 3.25 1.35 -16.97
C VAL A 162 4.57 1.76 -16.32
N ASP A 163 5.70 1.18 -16.75
CA ASP A 163 7.03 1.54 -16.26
C ASP A 163 7.38 2.99 -16.56
N ALA A 164 7.12 3.47 -17.78
CA ALA A 164 7.33 4.87 -18.14
C ALA A 164 6.50 5.84 -17.28
N LEU A 165 5.26 5.48 -16.92
CA LEU A 165 4.42 6.27 -16.01
C LEU A 165 5.00 6.32 -14.57
N LEU A 166 5.46 5.18 -14.05
CA LEU A 166 6.06 5.08 -12.71
C LEU A 166 7.37 5.87 -12.62
N ASP A 167 8.21 5.80 -13.64
CA ASP A 167 9.50 6.49 -13.66
C ASP A 167 9.33 8.00 -13.93
N TRP A 168 8.35 8.38 -14.76
CA TRP A 168 7.90 9.77 -14.92
C TRP A 168 7.37 10.34 -13.59
N TYR A 169 6.54 9.58 -12.86
CA TYR A 169 6.01 9.99 -11.56
C TYR A 169 7.11 10.41 -10.59
N HIS A 170 8.17 9.60 -10.45
CA HIS A 170 9.26 9.84 -9.51
C HIS A 170 10.02 11.15 -9.75
N THR A 171 10.17 11.55 -11.02
CA THR A 171 10.95 12.73 -11.42
C THR A 171 10.10 13.98 -11.66
N ASN A 172 8.80 13.82 -11.94
CA ASN A 172 7.87 14.90 -12.28
C ASN A 172 6.79 15.08 -11.20
N LEU A 173 5.74 14.26 -11.21
CA LEU A 173 4.55 14.50 -10.38
C LEU A 173 4.85 14.43 -8.87
N ARG A 174 5.84 13.63 -8.45
CA ARG A 174 6.32 13.60 -7.05
C ARG A 174 6.77 14.97 -6.53
N ASN A 175 7.12 15.93 -7.39
CA ASN A 175 7.42 17.31 -6.97
C ASN A 175 6.19 18.05 -6.41
N THR A 176 4.96 17.61 -6.73
CA THR A 176 3.72 18.07 -6.07
C THR A 176 3.80 17.95 -4.55
N ALA A 177 4.43 16.88 -4.05
CA ALA A 177 4.69 16.68 -2.63
C ALA A 177 5.50 17.82 -2.02
N LYS A 178 6.44 18.42 -2.76
CA LYS A 178 7.26 19.56 -2.29
C LYS A 178 6.41 20.82 -2.15
N TYR A 179 5.55 21.10 -3.12
CA TYR A 179 4.63 22.24 -3.05
C TYR A 179 3.68 22.09 -1.85
N VAL A 180 2.98 20.96 -1.75
CA VAL A 180 2.08 20.67 -0.62
C VAL A 180 2.85 20.70 0.72
N PHE A 181 4.07 20.17 0.78
CA PHE A 181 4.89 20.24 1.98
C PHE A 181 5.16 21.70 2.37
N SER A 182 5.69 22.52 1.45
CA SER A 182 6.01 23.93 1.70
C SER A 182 4.78 24.79 2.03
N ARG A 183 3.62 24.53 1.40
CA ARG A 183 2.39 25.35 1.56
C ARG A 183 1.48 24.91 2.71
N ALA A 184 1.62 23.68 3.20
CA ALA A 184 0.67 23.11 4.16
C ALA A 184 1.33 22.42 5.37
N LEU A 185 2.40 21.67 5.18
CA LEU A 185 2.90 20.76 6.23
C LEU A 185 4.13 21.30 6.97
N GLN A 186 5.05 21.98 6.28
CA GLN A 186 6.37 22.37 6.78
C GLN A 186 6.30 23.08 8.14
N VAL A 187 5.53 24.16 8.23
CA VAL A 187 5.40 24.94 9.47
C VAL A 187 4.29 24.40 10.38
N LEU A 188 3.10 24.10 9.84
CA LEU A 188 1.94 23.76 10.67
C LEU A 188 2.03 22.34 11.28
N VAL A 189 2.63 21.38 10.58
CA VAL A 189 2.71 19.97 11.00
C VAL A 189 4.12 19.58 11.44
N PHE A 190 5.16 19.96 10.69
CA PHE A 190 6.55 19.57 10.97
C PHE A 190 7.35 20.57 11.83
N LYS A 191 6.79 21.76 12.10
CA LYS A 191 7.40 22.81 12.95
C LYS A 191 8.79 23.26 12.47
N LEU A 192 8.98 23.25 11.15
CA LEU A 192 10.18 23.75 10.49
C LEU A 192 10.03 25.25 10.17
N PRO A 193 11.12 25.97 9.84
CA PRO A 193 11.05 27.34 9.34
C PRO A 193 10.16 27.47 8.09
N GLU A 194 9.62 28.66 7.86
CA GLU A 194 8.92 28.99 6.61
C GLU A 194 9.84 28.79 5.40
N PRO A 195 9.34 28.26 4.27
CA PRO A 195 10.08 28.17 3.02
C PRO A 195 10.29 29.56 2.40
N THR A 196 11.28 29.72 1.53
CA THR A 196 11.43 30.98 0.79
C THR A 196 10.35 31.14 -0.29
N TYR A 197 10.14 32.38 -0.73
CA TYR A 197 9.22 32.67 -1.84
C TYR A 197 9.64 31.94 -3.13
N GLU A 198 10.96 31.88 -3.39
CA GLU A 198 11.56 31.23 -4.55
C GLU A 198 11.36 29.71 -4.51
N GLU A 199 11.53 29.08 -3.34
CA GLU A 199 11.25 27.65 -3.14
C GLU A 199 9.79 27.32 -3.44
N VAL A 200 8.86 28.08 -2.83
CA VAL A 200 7.42 27.90 -3.03
C VAL A 200 7.04 28.07 -4.50
N LYS A 201 7.50 29.15 -5.14
CA LYS A 201 7.22 29.44 -6.55
C LYS A 201 7.80 28.38 -7.50
N LYS A 202 8.99 27.86 -7.19
CA LYS A 202 9.56 26.74 -7.94
C LYS A 202 8.70 25.49 -7.80
N HIS A 203 8.34 25.11 -6.57
CA HIS A 203 7.52 23.93 -6.34
C HIS A 203 6.13 24.05 -6.99
N GLU A 204 5.54 25.25 -7.00
CA GLU A 204 4.26 25.55 -7.65
C GLU A 204 4.34 25.34 -9.16
N LYS A 205 5.42 25.83 -9.81
CA LYS A 205 5.66 25.61 -11.23
C LYS A 205 5.86 24.13 -11.55
N ASP A 206 6.76 23.46 -10.81
CA ASP A 206 7.07 22.04 -11.03
C ASP A 206 5.81 21.15 -10.87
N MET A 207 4.93 21.49 -9.91
CA MET A 207 3.61 20.87 -9.71
C MET A 207 2.64 21.17 -10.88
N THR A 208 2.54 22.45 -11.27
CA THR A 208 1.65 22.91 -12.35
C THR A 208 1.97 22.24 -13.68
N ASP A 209 3.25 22.16 -14.05
CA ASP A 209 3.70 21.53 -15.28
C ASP A 209 3.38 20.03 -15.29
N ALA A 210 3.64 19.33 -14.17
CA ALA A 210 3.36 17.89 -14.05
C ALA A 210 1.85 17.57 -14.10
N LEU A 211 1.00 18.38 -13.44
CA LEU A 211 -0.46 18.22 -13.53
C LEU A 211 -0.99 18.59 -14.93
N ASN A 212 -0.40 19.57 -15.61
CA ASN A 212 -0.78 19.91 -16.98
C ASN A 212 -0.45 18.77 -17.95
N TYR A 213 0.71 18.12 -17.79
CA TYR A 213 1.08 16.96 -18.60
C TYR A 213 0.16 15.75 -18.32
N LEU A 214 -0.19 15.50 -17.06
CA LEU A 214 -1.17 14.49 -16.67
C LEU A 214 -2.54 14.75 -17.32
N GLU A 215 -3.09 15.97 -17.18
CA GLU A 215 -4.38 16.38 -17.76
C GLU A 215 -4.43 16.31 -19.29
N THR A 216 -3.36 16.72 -19.97
CA THR A 216 -3.38 16.91 -21.43
C THR A 216 -2.84 15.73 -22.24
N THR A 217 -1.89 14.97 -21.67
CA THR A 217 -1.13 13.94 -22.40
C THR A 217 -1.39 12.54 -21.86
N LEU A 218 -1.40 12.36 -20.53
CA LEU A 218 -1.52 11.02 -19.94
C LEU A 218 -2.97 10.56 -19.77
N LEU A 219 -3.92 11.49 -19.61
CA LEU A 219 -5.35 11.18 -19.59
C LEU A 219 -5.96 11.42 -20.96
N THR A 220 -6.25 10.35 -21.70
CA THR A 220 -6.79 10.41 -23.07
C THR A 220 -8.34 10.51 -23.05
N ARG A 221 -8.99 10.23 -24.18
CA ARG A 221 -10.46 10.06 -24.26
C ARG A 221 -10.87 8.60 -24.58
N GLU A 222 -9.91 7.68 -24.60
CA GLU A 222 -10.11 6.30 -25.07
C GLU A 222 -10.58 5.39 -23.94
N GLY A 223 -10.21 5.69 -22.70
CA GLY A 223 -10.61 4.96 -21.50
C GLY A 223 -10.50 5.82 -20.24
N PRO A 224 -11.07 5.35 -19.12
CA PRO A 224 -11.11 6.08 -17.85
C PRO A 224 -9.76 6.22 -17.14
N PHE A 225 -8.77 5.37 -17.45
CA PHE A 225 -7.48 5.30 -16.76
C PHE A 225 -6.31 5.86 -17.59
N LEU A 226 -5.12 5.92 -16.98
CA LEU A 226 -3.90 6.43 -17.61
C LEU A 226 -3.64 5.76 -18.96
N LEU A 227 -3.24 6.57 -19.93
CA LEU A 227 -3.00 6.20 -21.34
C LEU A 227 -4.22 5.63 -22.08
N GLY A 228 -5.43 5.75 -21.51
CA GLY A 228 -6.68 5.31 -22.13
C GLY A 228 -7.02 3.84 -21.89
N GLU A 229 -6.39 3.17 -20.92
CA GLU A 229 -6.72 1.79 -20.58
C GLU A 229 -8.11 1.70 -19.88
N SER A 230 -8.73 0.52 -19.96
CA SER A 230 -10.06 0.24 -19.41
C SER A 230 -10.07 -0.11 -17.91
N GLU A 231 -8.91 -0.48 -17.35
CA GLU A 231 -8.73 -0.87 -15.95
C GLU A 231 -7.50 -0.14 -15.36
N PRO A 232 -7.45 0.13 -14.04
CA PRO A 232 -6.38 0.89 -13.42
C PRO A 232 -5.10 0.06 -13.27
N SER A 233 -3.94 0.66 -13.54
CA SER A 233 -2.63 0.05 -13.30
C SER A 233 -2.07 0.41 -11.92
N ILE A 234 -0.93 -0.19 -11.53
CA ILE A 234 -0.19 0.27 -10.33
C ILE A 234 0.27 1.74 -10.44
N ALA A 235 0.40 2.28 -11.65
CA ALA A 235 0.72 3.69 -11.86
C ALA A 235 -0.48 4.59 -11.49
N ASP A 236 -1.70 4.19 -11.83
CA ASP A 236 -2.92 4.94 -11.49
C ASP A 236 -3.07 5.11 -9.98
N VAL A 237 -2.87 4.04 -9.21
CA VAL A 237 -2.96 4.07 -7.74
C VAL A 237 -1.90 4.99 -7.13
N LEU A 238 -0.66 4.92 -7.63
CA LEU A 238 0.46 5.74 -7.13
C LEU A 238 0.28 7.23 -7.45
N ILE A 239 -0.08 7.55 -8.69
CA ILE A 239 -0.34 8.91 -9.17
C ILE A 239 -1.61 9.47 -8.50
N GLY A 240 -2.66 8.66 -8.33
CA GLY A 240 -3.92 9.06 -7.70
C GLY A 240 -3.74 9.42 -6.22
N CYS A 241 -2.89 8.68 -5.50
CA CYS A 241 -2.50 9.03 -4.13
C CYS A 241 -1.72 10.35 -4.06
N GLU A 242 -0.95 10.69 -5.09
CA GLU A 242 -0.19 11.94 -5.18
C GLU A 242 -1.09 13.15 -5.41
N VAL A 243 -1.96 13.08 -6.42
CA VAL A 243 -2.92 14.17 -6.70
C VAL A 243 -3.88 14.36 -5.52
N THR A 244 -4.32 13.29 -4.86
CA THR A 244 -5.17 13.39 -3.66
C THR A 244 -4.50 14.11 -2.48
N GLN A 245 -3.16 14.22 -2.45
CA GLN A 245 -2.46 14.99 -1.42
C GLN A 245 -2.74 16.51 -1.53
N LEU A 246 -3.19 17.01 -2.69
CA LEU A 246 -3.58 18.42 -2.89
C LEU A 246 -4.67 18.87 -1.89
N LYS A 247 -5.49 17.94 -1.37
CA LYS A 247 -6.48 18.19 -0.30
C LYS A 247 -5.91 18.87 0.96
N LEU A 248 -4.58 18.84 1.16
CA LEU A 248 -3.91 19.49 2.29
C LEU A 248 -3.64 20.98 2.08
N LEU A 249 -3.72 21.48 0.84
CA LEU A 249 -3.67 22.92 0.53
C LEU A 249 -4.88 23.65 1.14
N PRO A 250 -4.93 25.00 1.14
CA PRO A 250 -6.17 25.72 1.41
C PRO A 250 -7.28 25.21 0.48
N LYS A 251 -8.51 25.07 1.00
CA LYS A 251 -9.61 24.45 0.24
C LYS A 251 -9.79 25.09 -1.15
N ARG A 252 -9.81 26.43 -1.19
CA ARG A 252 -9.91 27.24 -2.42
C ARG A 252 -8.78 26.95 -3.43
N ASP A 253 -7.56 26.73 -2.96
CA ASP A 253 -6.39 26.49 -3.82
C ASP A 253 -6.48 25.08 -4.43
N CYS A 254 -6.85 24.09 -3.62
CA CYS A 254 -7.10 22.72 -4.09
C CYS A 254 -8.26 22.68 -5.09
N GLU A 255 -9.34 23.42 -4.83
CA GLU A 255 -10.47 23.56 -5.76
C GLU A 255 -10.00 24.19 -7.07
N ALA A 256 -9.37 25.37 -7.08
CA ALA A 256 -8.90 26.02 -8.31
C ALA A 256 -7.91 25.19 -9.15
N ILE A 257 -7.05 24.39 -8.51
CA ILE A 257 -6.13 23.46 -9.19
C ILE A 257 -6.89 22.34 -9.91
N LEU A 258 -7.99 21.85 -9.33
CA LEU A 258 -8.79 20.75 -9.88
C LEU A 258 -9.92 21.28 -10.81
N ASP A 259 -10.63 22.35 -10.42
CA ASP A 259 -10.87 23.57 -11.21
C ASP A 259 -10.51 23.43 -12.69
N SER A 260 -9.27 23.81 -12.97
CA SER A 260 -8.67 23.91 -14.30
C SER A 260 -8.34 22.56 -14.98
N ARG A 261 -8.63 21.42 -14.35
CA ARG A 261 -8.18 20.08 -14.78
C ARG A 261 -9.31 19.04 -14.67
N PRO A 262 -10.33 19.13 -15.54
CA PRO A 262 -11.51 18.27 -15.49
C PRO A 262 -11.21 16.78 -15.77
N ARG A 263 -10.23 16.43 -16.60
CA ARG A 263 -9.91 15.01 -16.83
C ARG A 263 -9.30 14.36 -15.60
N ILE A 264 -8.40 15.06 -14.90
CA ILE A 264 -7.86 14.59 -13.60
C ILE A 264 -8.99 14.34 -12.60
N ARG A 265 -10.00 15.21 -12.55
CA ARG A 265 -11.14 14.99 -11.65
C ARG A 265 -11.99 13.79 -12.05
N ASN A 266 -12.30 13.62 -13.32
CA ASN A 266 -13.03 12.44 -13.79
C ASN A 266 -12.23 11.16 -13.49
N TRP A 267 -10.95 11.12 -13.85
CA TRP A 267 -10.06 9.99 -13.57
C TRP A 267 -9.94 9.66 -12.08
N LEU A 268 -9.85 10.66 -11.19
CA LEU A 268 -9.87 10.41 -9.75
C LEU A 268 -11.20 9.82 -9.26
N GLN A 269 -12.33 10.20 -9.85
CA GLN A 269 -13.64 9.63 -9.54
C GLN A 269 -13.76 8.18 -10.03
N GLU A 270 -13.35 7.89 -11.27
CA GLU A 270 -13.30 6.53 -11.81
C GLU A 270 -12.34 5.64 -11.00
N LEU A 271 -11.22 6.18 -10.55
CA LEU A 271 -10.26 5.49 -9.70
C LEU A 271 -10.81 5.22 -8.28
N GLU A 272 -11.54 6.16 -7.69
CA GLU A 272 -12.23 5.93 -6.41
C GLU A 272 -13.35 4.89 -6.53
N ILE A 273 -14.06 4.85 -7.66
CA ILE A 273 -15.06 3.81 -7.97
C ILE A 273 -14.40 2.43 -8.13
N ALA A 274 -13.36 2.32 -8.96
CA ALA A 274 -12.70 1.05 -9.27
C ALA A 274 -11.94 0.44 -8.06
N LEU A 275 -11.41 1.28 -7.18
CA LEU A 275 -10.74 0.85 -5.94
C LEU A 275 -11.70 0.71 -4.75
N GLY A 276 -12.98 1.07 -4.95
CA GLY A 276 -14.05 0.97 -3.96
C GLY A 276 -13.72 1.62 -2.61
N PRO A 277 -14.19 1.06 -1.48
CA PRO A 277 -14.07 1.70 -0.17
C PRO A 277 -12.60 1.83 0.31
N HIS A 278 -11.67 1.10 -0.29
CA HIS A 278 -10.26 1.12 0.10
C HIS A 278 -9.62 2.49 -0.19
N PHE A 279 -9.97 3.14 -1.30
CA PHE A 279 -9.42 4.45 -1.65
C PHE A 279 -9.78 5.51 -0.60
N ALA A 280 -11.07 5.65 -0.28
CA ALA A 280 -11.53 6.56 0.76
C ALA A 280 -10.93 6.21 2.13
N ARG A 281 -10.94 4.93 2.53
CA ARG A 281 -10.46 4.45 3.84
C ARG A 281 -9.00 4.80 4.09
N PHE A 282 -8.11 4.64 3.11
CA PHE A 282 -6.70 5.00 3.27
C PHE A 282 -6.42 6.50 3.20
N HIS A 283 -7.33 7.31 2.66
CA HIS A 283 -7.22 8.77 2.64
C HIS A 283 -7.76 9.46 3.91
N VAL A 284 -8.41 8.75 4.84
CA VAL A 284 -8.91 9.30 6.14
C VAL A 284 -7.83 10.08 6.91
N ARG A 285 -6.56 9.65 6.85
CA ARG A 285 -5.43 10.37 7.49
C ARG A 285 -5.15 11.72 6.82
N VAL A 286 -5.29 11.81 5.50
CA VAL A 286 -5.17 13.05 4.71
C VAL A 286 -6.34 13.98 5.03
N ASP A 287 -7.58 13.49 4.96
CA ASP A 287 -8.77 14.30 5.21
C ASP A 287 -8.81 14.84 6.66
N SER A 288 -8.37 14.04 7.63
CA SER A 288 -8.21 14.49 9.03
C SER A 288 -7.12 15.56 9.18
N THR A 289 -6.04 15.45 8.41
CA THR A 289 -4.95 16.45 8.41
C THR A 289 -5.39 17.74 7.72
N ALA A 290 -6.16 17.65 6.63
CA ALA A 290 -6.76 18.81 5.95
C ALA A 290 -7.66 19.61 6.90
N LYS A 291 -8.56 18.93 7.63
CA LYS A 291 -9.42 19.54 8.67
C LYS A 291 -8.60 20.22 9.76
N PHE A 292 -7.53 19.59 10.23
CA PHE A 292 -6.61 20.20 11.22
C PHE A 292 -5.96 21.47 10.66
N LEU A 293 -5.42 21.42 9.44
CA LEU A 293 -4.75 22.55 8.79
C LEU A 293 -5.70 23.74 8.61
N GLU A 294 -6.92 23.49 8.16
CA GLU A 294 -7.93 24.53 7.98
C GLU A 294 -8.30 25.19 9.32
N SER A 295 -8.42 24.40 10.39
CA SER A 295 -8.66 24.91 11.76
C SER A 295 -7.49 25.71 12.36
N LYS A 296 -6.31 25.66 11.73
CA LYS A 296 -5.13 26.46 12.09
C LYS A 296 -5.02 27.72 11.23
N ARG A 297 -5.30 27.62 9.92
CA ARG A 297 -5.34 28.77 9.00
C ARG A 297 -6.41 29.80 9.40
N SER A 298 -7.58 29.35 9.87
CA SER A 298 -8.64 30.26 10.34
C SER A 298 -8.37 30.97 11.68
N LYS A 299 -7.16 30.78 12.25
CA LYS A 299 -6.71 31.39 13.52
C LYS A 299 -5.43 32.21 13.35
N LEU A 300 -5.00 32.42 12.12
CA LEU A 300 -3.89 33.28 11.69
C LEU A 300 -4.48 34.53 11.02
#